data_AF-A0A7V2W5I5-F1
#
_entry.id   AF-A0A7V2W5I5-F1
#
_cell.length_a   1.000
_cell.length_b   1.000
_cell.length_c   1.000
_cell.angle_alpha   90.00
_cell.angle_beta   90.00
_cell.angle_gamma   90.00
#
_symmetry.space_group_name_H-M   'P 1'
#
loop_
_entity.id
_entity.type
_entity.pdbx_description
1 polymer ?
#
loop_
_entity_poly.entity_id
_entity_poly.type
_entity_poly.pdbx_seq_one_letter_code
_entity_poly.pdbx_strand_id
1 'polypeptide(L)'
;MKQIVFAISILLFCAACKNDPSQKNTQNRSKETSAKIIEQGDILLVCQEVDDPNMQYDAPQFEVFLMLADSKVKIADIYNCETLTPDLYEQHRIPKNAISAVGGWWAGAGDYIYVTEENGKYVVKQGEMHEEKDNLSYDYKTVVKFSKEGEEVF
;
A
#
# COMPACT_ATOMS: atom_id res chain seq x y z
N MET A 1 37.66 46.74 15.16
CA MET A 1 37.09 48.05 14.76
C MET A 1 36.52 47.86 13.36
N LYS A 2 35.24 48.03 13.02
CA LYS A 2 34.14 48.83 13.55
C LYS A 2 32.81 48.07 13.39
N GLN A 3 31.93 48.24 14.38
CA GLN A 3 30.51 47.92 14.41
C GLN A 3 29.72 48.99 13.63
N ILE A 4 28.72 48.62 12.81
CA ILE A 4 27.65 49.50 12.29
C ILE A 4 26.37 48.66 12.20
N VAL A 5 25.55 48.65 13.26
CA VAL A 5 24.32 49.44 13.48
C VAL A 5 23.06 48.87 12.79
N PHE A 6 22.23 48.29 13.65
CA PHE A 6 20.77 48.18 13.67
C PHE A 6 19.97 49.10 12.73
N ALA A 7 18.97 48.53 12.04
CA ALA A 7 17.71 49.21 11.74
C ALA A 7 16.56 48.19 11.71
N ILE A 8 15.72 48.28 12.74
CA ILE A 8 14.42 47.62 12.91
C ILE A 8 13.44 48.20 11.88
N SER A 9 12.66 47.36 11.22
CA SER A 9 11.38 47.79 10.64
C SER A 9 10.32 46.72 10.86
N ILE A 10 9.53 46.96 11.90
CA ILE A 10 8.27 46.26 12.21
C ILE A 10 7.18 46.98 11.41
N LEU A 11 6.45 46.26 10.55
CA LEU A 11 5.16 46.70 10.05
C LEU A 11 4.16 45.54 10.16
N LEU A 12 3.29 45.68 11.16
CA LEU A 12 2.05 44.92 11.32
C LEU A 12 1.09 45.24 10.17
N PHE A 13 0.47 44.20 9.61
CA PHE A 13 -0.86 44.31 9.00
C PHE A 13 -1.75 43.21 9.55
N CYS A 14 -2.50 43.53 10.62
CA CYS A 14 -3.70 42.80 11.00
C CYS A 14 -4.87 43.36 10.19
N ALA A 15 -5.30 42.65 9.14
CA ALA A 15 -6.55 42.93 8.47
C ALA A 15 -7.70 42.23 9.20
N ALA A 16 -8.72 43.03 9.53
CA ALA A 16 -9.81 42.74 10.42
C ALA A 16 -10.88 41.81 9.82
N CYS A 17 -11.50 41.00 10.69
CA CYS A 17 -12.77 40.31 10.43
C CYS A 17 -13.90 41.32 10.18
N LYS A 18 -14.62 41.15 9.08
CA LYS A 18 -16.00 41.65 8.92
C LYS A 18 -16.92 40.44 8.78
N ASN A 19 -17.79 40.26 9.76
CA ASN A 19 -18.99 39.43 9.66
C ASN A 19 -20.14 40.34 9.23
N ASP A 20 -20.87 39.97 8.19
CA ASP A 20 -22.20 40.50 7.92
C ASP A 20 -23.08 39.38 7.33
N PRO A 21 -24.33 39.16 7.81
CA PRO A 21 -25.16 38.05 7.38
C PRO A 21 -26.21 38.50 6.33
N SER A 22 -26.38 37.73 5.26
CA SER A 22 -27.69 37.68 4.57
C SER A 22 -27.86 36.42 3.72
N GLN A 23 -29.10 35.96 3.69
CA GLN A 23 -29.57 34.64 3.31
C GLN A 23 -29.79 34.42 1.81
N LYS A 24 -29.79 33.12 1.45
CA LYS A 24 -30.55 32.42 0.40
C LYS A 24 -30.24 32.75 -1.07
N ASN A 25 -29.68 31.77 -1.78
CA ASN A 25 -30.51 31.04 -2.74
C ASN A 25 -29.99 29.62 -3.00
N THR A 26 -30.96 28.73 -3.13
CA THR A 26 -30.93 27.30 -3.41
C THR A 26 -30.28 26.99 -4.75
N GLN A 27 -29.32 26.06 -4.78
CA GLN A 27 -29.31 25.08 -5.85
C GLN A 27 -28.75 23.74 -5.36
N ASN A 28 -29.60 22.74 -5.49
CA ASN A 28 -29.34 21.33 -5.26
C ASN A 28 -28.03 20.89 -5.94
N ARG A 29 -27.11 20.33 -5.16
CA ARG A 29 -26.36 19.17 -5.62
C ARG A 29 -26.36 18.15 -4.51
N SER A 30 -27.23 17.18 -4.72
CA SER A 30 -27.27 15.85 -4.12
C SER A 30 -26.06 15.52 -3.26
N LYS A 31 -26.36 15.19 -2.00
CA LYS A 31 -25.71 14.09 -1.28
C LYS A 31 -25.15 13.06 -2.27
N GLU A 32 -23.83 12.97 -2.33
CA GLU A 32 -23.20 11.67 -2.47
C GLU A 32 -22.45 11.44 -1.17
N THR A 33 -23.24 11.07 -0.17
CA THR A 33 -22.78 10.23 0.92
C THR A 33 -22.30 8.93 0.28
N SER A 34 -21.06 8.91 -0.22
CA SER A 34 -20.35 7.64 -0.34
C SER A 34 -19.87 7.31 1.07
N ALA A 35 -20.82 6.88 1.90
CA ALA A 35 -20.49 6.02 3.02
C ALA A 35 -19.82 4.81 2.37
N LYS A 36 -18.49 4.77 2.44
CA LYS A 36 -17.75 3.54 2.24
C LYS A 36 -18.25 2.61 3.34
N ILE A 37 -19.20 1.74 3.01
CA ILE A 37 -19.57 0.62 3.85
C ILE A 37 -18.34 -0.28 3.82
N ILE A 38 -17.43 -0.11 4.78
CA ILE A 38 -16.47 -1.15 5.13
C ILE A 38 -17.23 -2.05 6.09
N GLU A 39 -17.85 -3.10 5.57
CA GLU A 39 -18.24 -4.28 6.37
C GLU A 39 -17.97 -5.54 5.56
N GLN A 40 -16.69 -5.87 5.52
CA GLN A 40 -16.07 -7.18 5.37
C GLN A 40 -14.58 -6.87 5.53
N GLY A 41 -13.95 -7.42 6.57
CA GLY A 41 -12.67 -6.94 7.08
C GLY A 41 -11.63 -6.74 5.98
N ASP A 42 -10.94 -5.60 6.03
CA ASP A 42 -10.02 -5.16 4.98
C ASP A 42 -9.02 -6.28 4.65
N ILE A 43 -9.10 -6.81 3.42
CA ILE A 43 -8.11 -7.76 2.93
C ILE A 43 -6.87 -7.00 2.47
N LEU A 44 -5.72 -7.28 3.09
CA LEU A 44 -4.50 -6.52 2.88
C LEU A 44 -3.27 -7.41 3.02
N LEU A 45 -2.31 -7.25 2.11
CA LEU A 45 -0.97 -7.79 2.29
C LEU A 45 -0.12 -6.79 3.07
N VAL A 46 0.56 -7.28 4.10
CA VAL A 46 1.39 -6.47 5.01
C VAL A 46 2.80 -7.03 5.05
N CYS A 47 3.76 -6.15 4.79
CA CYS A 47 5.18 -6.39 5.04
C CYS A 47 5.47 -6.24 6.53
N GLN A 48 6.14 -7.22 7.12
CA GLN A 48 6.67 -7.12 8.47
C GLN A 48 8.16 -7.43 8.46
N GLU A 49 8.99 -6.50 8.95
CA GLU A 49 10.40 -6.77 9.16
C GLU A 49 10.60 -7.91 10.17
N VAL A 50 11.57 -8.78 9.89
CA VAL A 50 12.00 -9.80 10.83
C VAL A 50 12.87 -9.14 11.89
N ASP A 51 12.44 -9.21 13.14
CA ASP A 51 13.22 -8.73 14.30
C ASP A 51 14.10 -9.86 14.85
N ASP A 52 15.23 -10.14 14.18
CA ASP A 52 16.26 -11.07 14.64
C ASP A 52 17.66 -10.40 14.63
N PRO A 53 18.30 -10.19 15.79
CA PRO A 53 19.64 -9.57 15.83
C PRO A 53 20.76 -10.46 15.26
N ASN A 54 20.50 -11.74 15.00
CA ASN A 54 21.45 -12.69 14.39
C ASN A 54 21.14 -12.96 12.91
N MET A 55 20.21 -12.20 12.33
CA MET A 55 19.82 -12.30 10.93
C MET A 55 21.03 -12.13 10.02
N GLN A 56 21.23 -13.08 9.11
CA GLN A 56 22.24 -12.95 8.06
C GLN A 56 21.72 -12.03 6.95
N TYR A 57 22.63 -11.30 6.30
CA TYR A 57 22.28 -10.37 5.21
C TYR A 57 21.67 -11.08 3.98
N ASP A 58 22.02 -12.35 3.78
CA ASP A 58 21.49 -13.23 2.74
C ASP A 58 20.29 -14.06 3.22
N ALA A 59 19.66 -13.69 4.33
CA ALA A 59 18.35 -14.20 4.73
C ALA A 59 17.24 -13.24 4.29
N PRO A 60 16.02 -13.73 4.00
CA PRO A 60 14.85 -12.88 3.75
C PRO A 60 14.57 -11.94 4.93
N GLN A 61 14.56 -10.63 4.71
CA GLN A 61 14.43 -9.62 5.78
C GLN A 61 12.97 -9.33 6.20
N PHE A 62 12.00 -9.81 5.43
CA PHE A 62 10.59 -9.52 5.64
C PHE A 62 9.74 -10.78 5.58
N GLU A 63 8.74 -10.83 6.44
CA GLU A 63 7.62 -11.76 6.34
C GLU A 63 6.42 -11.03 5.73
N VAL A 64 5.77 -11.65 4.75
CA VAL A 64 4.52 -11.15 4.15
C VAL A 64 3.35 -11.86 4.79
N PHE A 65 2.40 -11.08 5.30
CA PHE A 65 1.16 -11.57 5.88
C PHE A 65 -0.05 -11.11 5.07
N LEU A 66 -1.03 -12.00 4.91
CA LEU A 66 -2.38 -11.63 4.53
C LEU A 66 -3.19 -11.34 5.80
N MET A 67 -3.68 -10.10 5.91
CA MET A 67 -4.70 -9.70 6.86
C MET A 67 -6.05 -9.95 6.20
N LEU A 68 -6.93 -10.71 6.85
CA LEU A 68 -8.28 -10.99 6.37
C LEU A 68 -9.23 -11.06 7.58
N ALA A 69 -10.06 -10.04 7.73
CA ALA A 69 -10.82 -9.81 8.96
C ALA A 69 -9.90 -9.88 10.20
N ASP A 70 -10.16 -10.81 11.12
CA ASP A 70 -9.36 -10.98 12.35
C ASP A 70 -8.21 -11.98 12.19
N SER A 71 -8.04 -12.55 10.99
CA SER A 71 -6.98 -13.53 10.69
C SER A 71 -5.74 -12.85 10.12
N LYS A 72 -4.57 -13.30 10.59
CA LYS A 72 -3.26 -12.96 10.05
C LYS A 72 -2.55 -14.24 9.62
N VAL A 73 -2.38 -14.42 8.31
CA VAL A 73 -1.79 -15.64 7.74
C VAL A 73 -0.48 -15.31 7.08
N LYS A 74 0.60 -16.01 7.44
CA LYS A 74 1.91 -15.85 6.79
C LYS A 74 1.83 -16.43 5.37
N ILE A 75 2.29 -15.65 4.40
CA ILE A 75 2.26 -15.99 2.96
C ILE A 75 3.66 -16.36 2.46
N ALA A 76 4.66 -15.56 2.80
CA ALA A 76 6.01 -15.73 2.28
C ALA A 76 7.06 -15.04 3.17
N ASP A 77 8.31 -15.42 2.95
CA ASP A 77 9.50 -14.73 3.43
C ASP A 77 10.23 -14.15 2.22
N ILE A 78 10.45 -12.83 2.20
CA ILE A 78 11.07 -12.14 1.05
C ILE A 78 12.19 -11.19 1.49
N TYR A 79 13.12 -10.89 0.59
CA TYR A 79 14.31 -10.09 0.90
C TYR A 79 14.06 -8.59 1.09
N ASN A 80 13.11 -8.04 0.33
CA ASN A 80 12.72 -6.65 0.42
C ASN A 80 11.21 -6.56 0.22
N CYS A 81 10.54 -5.67 0.95
CA CYS A 81 9.08 -5.60 0.95
C CYS A 81 8.58 -4.19 1.17
N GLU A 82 7.86 -3.68 0.17
CA GLU A 82 7.11 -2.43 0.24
C GLU A 82 5.68 -2.68 -0.21
N THR A 83 4.74 -1.82 0.21
CA THR A 83 3.39 -1.81 -0.35
C THR A 83 3.40 -1.19 -1.74
N LEU A 84 2.90 -1.91 -2.74
CA LEU A 84 2.77 -1.38 -4.09
C LEU A 84 1.45 -0.62 -4.22
N THR A 85 1.52 0.61 -4.72
CA THR A 85 0.34 1.38 -5.11
C THR A 85 -0.17 0.94 -6.49
N PRO A 86 -1.47 1.12 -6.81
CA PRO A 86 -2.05 0.64 -8.07
C PRO A 86 -1.38 1.17 -9.36
N ASP A 87 -0.74 2.34 -9.32
CA ASP A 87 0.04 2.89 -10.43
C ASP A 87 1.30 2.08 -10.75
N LEU A 88 1.83 1.33 -9.79
CA LEU A 88 2.98 0.44 -9.98
C LEU A 88 2.59 -0.95 -10.47
N TYR A 89 1.30 -1.32 -10.47
CA TYR A 89 0.89 -2.69 -10.78
C TYR A 89 1.27 -3.11 -12.21
N GLU A 90 1.07 -2.22 -13.19
CA GLU A 90 1.35 -2.52 -14.60
C GLU A 90 2.84 -2.79 -14.86
N GLN A 91 3.73 -2.04 -14.19
CA GLN A 91 5.18 -2.24 -14.26
C GLN A 91 5.59 -3.64 -13.76
N HIS A 92 4.91 -4.14 -12.75
CA HIS A 92 5.19 -5.43 -12.13
C HIS A 92 4.30 -6.56 -12.70
N ARG A 93 3.56 -6.31 -13.78
CA ARG A 93 2.62 -7.26 -14.39
C ARG A 93 1.54 -7.78 -13.42
N ILE A 94 1.23 -6.98 -12.39
CA ILE A 94 0.15 -7.22 -11.45
C ILE A 94 -1.15 -6.74 -12.09
N PRO A 95 -2.25 -7.49 -12.00
CA PRO A 95 -3.49 -7.12 -12.65
C PRO A 95 -4.14 -5.91 -11.94
N LYS A 96 -4.81 -5.04 -12.71
CA LYS A 96 -5.41 -3.79 -12.19
C LYS A 96 -6.51 -4.01 -11.15
N ASN A 97 -7.07 -5.21 -11.08
CA ASN A 97 -8.07 -5.61 -10.10
C ASN A 97 -7.46 -6.29 -8.85
N ALA A 98 -6.13 -6.31 -8.69
CA ALA A 98 -5.53 -6.74 -7.44
C ALA A 98 -5.99 -5.83 -6.29
N ILE A 99 -6.40 -6.45 -5.19
CA ILE A 99 -6.94 -5.75 -4.02
C ILE A 99 -5.79 -5.14 -3.21
N SER A 100 -4.69 -5.87 -3.10
CA SER A 100 -3.46 -5.45 -2.43
C SER A 100 -2.26 -6.13 -3.10
N ALA A 101 -1.12 -5.46 -3.09
CA ALA A 101 0.14 -5.99 -3.56
C ALA A 101 1.30 -5.48 -2.69
N VAL A 102 2.28 -6.33 -2.49
CA VAL A 102 3.55 -6.03 -1.82
C VAL A 102 4.69 -6.68 -2.59
N GLY A 103 5.91 -6.21 -2.35
CA GLY A 103 7.10 -6.79 -2.97
C GLY A 103 8.26 -5.84 -2.95
N GLY A 104 9.39 -6.29 -3.49
CA GLY A 104 10.59 -5.48 -3.52
C GLY A 104 11.66 -6.07 -4.40
N TRP A 105 12.56 -5.19 -4.84
CA TRP A 105 13.77 -5.56 -5.57
C TRP A 105 14.95 -5.63 -4.60
N TRP A 106 15.77 -6.66 -4.72
CA TRP A 106 16.96 -6.90 -3.93
C TRP A 106 18.01 -7.65 -4.74
N ALA A 107 19.23 -7.11 -4.79
CA ALA A 107 20.41 -7.78 -5.35
C ALA A 107 20.19 -8.47 -6.73
N GLY A 108 19.49 -7.79 -7.65
CA GLY A 108 19.26 -8.29 -9.01
C GLY A 108 18.05 -9.22 -9.16
N ALA A 109 17.30 -9.45 -8.09
CA ALA A 109 16.05 -10.19 -8.11
C ALA A 109 14.92 -9.36 -7.50
N GLY A 110 13.67 -9.63 -7.87
CA GLY A 110 12.51 -9.05 -7.24
C GLY A 110 11.44 -10.09 -7.00
N ASP A 111 10.79 -9.98 -5.85
CA ASP A 111 9.70 -10.86 -5.42
C ASP A 111 8.46 -10.01 -5.18
N TYR A 112 7.35 -10.38 -5.82
CA TYR A 112 6.12 -9.61 -5.83
C TYR A 112 4.94 -10.52 -5.55
N ILE A 113 4.09 -10.08 -4.62
CA ILE A 113 2.93 -10.83 -4.13
C ILE A 113 1.70 -9.93 -4.26
N TYR A 114 0.62 -10.48 -4.78
CA TYR A 114 -0.65 -9.78 -4.82
C TYR A 114 -1.82 -10.70 -4.50
N VAL A 115 -2.94 -10.09 -4.12
CA VAL A 115 -4.20 -10.79 -3.90
C VAL A 115 -5.28 -10.28 -4.84
N THR A 116 -5.95 -11.20 -5.53
CA THR A 116 -7.14 -10.95 -6.37
C THR A 116 -8.35 -11.66 -5.81
N GLU A 117 -9.53 -11.25 -6.27
CA GLU A 117 -10.75 -12.05 -6.13
C GLU A 117 -11.04 -12.81 -7.42
N GLU A 118 -11.17 -14.14 -7.32
CA GLU A 118 -11.47 -15.03 -8.45
C GLU A 118 -12.52 -16.05 -8.02
N ASN A 119 -13.67 -16.09 -8.70
CA ASN A 119 -14.76 -17.03 -8.42
C ASN A 119 -15.23 -17.03 -6.94
N GLY A 120 -15.31 -15.84 -6.33
CA GLY A 120 -15.72 -15.67 -4.94
C GLY A 120 -14.67 -16.11 -3.91
N LYS A 121 -13.43 -16.36 -4.33
CA LYS A 121 -12.30 -16.68 -3.45
C LYS A 121 -11.26 -15.59 -3.53
N TYR A 122 -10.54 -15.37 -2.43
CA TYR A 122 -9.31 -14.59 -2.47
C TYR A 122 -8.18 -15.49 -2.94
N VAL A 123 -7.42 -15.04 -3.92
CA VAL A 123 -6.32 -15.81 -4.52
C VAL A 123 -5.05 -15.01 -4.37
N VAL A 124 -4.09 -15.55 -3.63
CA VAL A 124 -2.78 -14.94 -3.44
C VAL A 124 -1.82 -15.52 -4.46
N LYS A 125 -1.13 -14.65 -5.19
CA LYS A 125 -0.16 -15.01 -6.22
C LYS A 125 1.18 -14.38 -5.92
N GLN A 126 2.25 -15.11 -6.20
CA GLN A 126 3.64 -14.68 -6.04
C GLN A 126 4.39 -14.92 -7.34
N GLY A 127 5.25 -13.97 -7.69
CA GLY A 127 6.05 -14.00 -8.90
C GLY A 127 7.41 -13.37 -8.68
N GLU A 128 8.38 -13.87 -9.44
CA GLU A 128 9.79 -13.52 -9.31
C GLU A 128 10.33 -12.97 -10.62
N MET A 129 11.15 -11.94 -10.52
CA MET A 129 11.91 -11.36 -11.62
C MET A 129 13.39 -11.42 -11.30
N HIS A 130 14.23 -11.73 -12.29
CA HIS A 130 15.68 -11.68 -12.17
C HIS A 130 16.26 -10.82 -13.28
N GLU A 131 17.34 -10.10 -13.01
CA GLU A 131 18.04 -9.27 -13.99
C GLU A 131 18.57 -10.06 -15.18
N GLU A 132 18.92 -11.33 -14.97
CA GLU A 132 19.43 -12.25 -15.99
C GLU A 132 18.32 -12.85 -16.87
N LYS A 133 17.05 -12.56 -16.57
CA LYS A 133 15.94 -13.20 -17.26
C LYS A 133 15.69 -12.52 -18.61
N ASP A 134 15.89 -13.26 -19.69
CA ASP A 134 15.68 -12.79 -21.06
C ASP A 134 14.22 -12.42 -21.37
N ASN A 135 13.27 -12.97 -20.60
CA ASN A 135 11.87 -12.60 -20.68
C ASN A 135 11.48 -11.72 -19.49
N LEU A 136 10.77 -10.61 -19.77
CA LEU A 136 10.24 -9.70 -18.74
C LEU A 136 8.99 -10.30 -18.05
N SER A 137 9.03 -11.61 -17.74
CA SER A 137 7.95 -12.34 -17.08
C SER A 137 8.26 -12.54 -15.60
N TYR A 138 7.26 -12.27 -14.77
CA TYR A 138 7.29 -12.56 -13.33
C TYR A 138 6.85 -14.00 -13.00
N ASP A 139 6.30 -14.72 -13.99
CA ASP A 139 5.82 -16.11 -13.84
C ASP A 139 4.95 -16.36 -12.60
N TYR A 140 4.01 -15.44 -12.33
CA TYR A 140 3.13 -15.51 -11.17
C TYR A 140 2.43 -16.87 -11.00
N LYS A 141 2.54 -17.45 -9.81
CA LYS A 141 1.88 -18.70 -9.42
C LYS A 141 0.95 -18.45 -8.25
N THR A 142 -0.12 -19.24 -8.18
CA THR A 142 -0.99 -19.23 -7.00
C THR A 142 -0.24 -19.87 -5.84
N VAL A 143 -0.14 -19.15 -4.72
CA VAL A 143 0.46 -19.65 -3.48
C VAL A 143 -0.62 -20.26 -2.61
N VAL A 144 -1.72 -19.53 -2.41
CA VAL A 144 -2.81 -19.95 -1.52
C VAL A 144 -4.13 -19.31 -1.97
N LYS A 145 -5.24 -19.94 -1.60
CA LYS A 145 -6.58 -19.39 -1.80
C LYS A 145 -7.32 -19.39 -0.47
N PHE A 146 -8.16 -18.38 -0.26
CA PHE A 146 -9.04 -18.28 0.90
C PHE A 146 -10.50 -18.13 0.49
N SER A 147 -11.41 -18.69 1.29
CA SER A 147 -12.82 -18.33 1.24
C SER A 147 -13.02 -16.87 1.64
N LYS A 148 -14.25 -16.35 1.48
CA LYS A 148 -14.59 -14.99 1.94
C LYS A 148 -14.56 -14.87 3.46
N GLU A 149 -14.70 -16.01 4.14
CA GLU A 149 -14.68 -16.16 5.59
C GLU A 149 -13.25 -16.32 6.14
N GLY A 150 -12.24 -16.46 5.27
CA GLY A 150 -10.83 -16.53 5.63
C GLY A 150 -10.30 -17.92 5.94
N GLU A 151 -11.00 -18.96 5.51
CA GLU A 151 -10.51 -20.33 5.56
C GLU A 151 -9.69 -20.64 4.31
N GLU A 152 -8.53 -21.28 4.48
CA GLU A 152 -7.73 -21.75 3.34
C GLU A 152 -8.50 -22.83 2.55
N VAL A 153 -8.46 -22.74 1.23
CA VAL A 153 -9.17 -23.66 0.33
C VAL A 153 -8.24 -24.19 -0.77
N PHE A 154 -8.29 -25.50 -1.01
CA PHE A 154 -7.49 -26.21 -2.02
C PHE A 154 -8.15 -26.19 -3.41
#